data_AF-A0A955QHE0-F1
#
_entry.id   AF-A0A955QHE0-F1
#
_cell.length_a   1.000
_cell.length_b   1.000
_cell.length_c   1.000
_cell.angle_alpha   90.00
_cell.angle_beta   90.00
_cell.angle_gamma   90.00
#
_symmetry.space_group_name_H-M   'P 1'
#
loop_
_entity.id
_entity.type
_entity.pdbx_description
1 polymer ?
#
loop_
_entity_poly.entity_id
_entity_poly.type
_entity_poly.pdbx_seq_one_letter_code
_entity_poly.pdbx_strand_id
1 'polypeptide(L)' 'VDKAYAIQAGREIRVIIRQGELNDTESFALSRDLAKKIEQELTYPGQIKVTVIRESRYIEFAK' A
#
# COMPACT_ATOMS: atom_id res chain seq x y z
N VAL A 1 8.50 5.99 3.80
CA VAL A 1 7.53 5.55 2.76
C VAL A 1 8.12 5.83 1.39
N ASP A 2 8.90 4.89 0.87
CA ASP A 2 9.82 5.16 -0.25
C ASP A 2 9.23 4.89 -1.65
N LYS A 3 7.92 4.59 -1.76
CA LYS A 3 7.05 4.71 -2.97
C LYS A 3 5.69 4.03 -2.76
N ALA A 4 4.60 4.80 -2.78
CA ALA A 4 3.25 4.27 -2.90
C ALA A 4 2.87 4.24 -4.39
N TYR A 5 2.89 3.06 -4.99
CA TYR A 5 2.44 2.89 -6.39
C TYR A 5 0.93 2.65 -6.39
N ALA A 6 0.14 3.73 -6.53
CA ALA A 6 -1.27 3.59 -6.87
C ALA A 6 -1.35 3.04 -8.31
N ILE A 7 -1.49 1.72 -8.46
CA ILE A 7 -1.75 1.09 -9.76
C ILE A 7 -3.20 1.42 -10.14
N GLN A 8 -3.37 2.53 -10.85
CA GLN A 8 -4.68 2.99 -11.32
C GLN A 8 -5.15 2.12 -12.50
N ALA A 9 -5.81 1.01 -12.17
CA ALA A 9 -6.63 0.22 -13.08
C ALA A 9 -7.74 -0.51 -12.29
N GLY A 10 -8.86 0.16 -11.99
CA GLY A 10 -10.06 -0.48 -11.48
C GLY A 10 -10.44 -0.15 -10.03
N ARG A 11 -10.06 -0.99 -9.06
CA ARG A 11 -10.54 -0.95 -7.65
C ARG A 11 -9.50 -1.45 -6.63
N GLU A 12 -8.21 -1.29 -6.90
CA GLU A 12 -7.17 -1.79 -6.01
C GLU A 12 -6.02 -0.79 -5.84
N ILE A 13 -5.61 -0.56 -4.60
CA ILE A 13 -4.47 0.27 -4.23
C ILE A 13 -3.48 -0.62 -3.49
N ARG A 14 -2.23 -0.61 -3.94
CA ARG A 14 -1.12 -1.32 -3.30
C ARG A 14 -0.09 -0.34 -2.79
N VAL A 15 0.24 -0.42 -1.52
CA VAL A 15 1.32 0.36 -0.90
C VAL A 15 2.42 -0.61 -0.54
N ILE A 16 3.62 -0.36 -1.06
CA ILE A 16 4.79 -1.19 -0.83
C ILE A 16 5.72 -0.43 0.12
N ILE A 17 6.17 -1.12 1.17
CA ILE A 17 6.97 -0.54 2.24
C ILE A 17 8.19 -1.43 2.44
N ARG A 18 9.35 -0.80 2.66
CA ARG A 18 10.57 -1.54 2.97
C ARG A 18 10.45 -2.23 4.33
N GLN A 19 10.97 -3.44 4.42
CA GLN A 19 11.17 -4.13 5.69
C GLN A 19 11.99 -3.23 6.63
N GLY A 20 11.46 -2.99 7.84
CA GLY A 20 12.11 -2.18 8.87
C GLY A 20 11.56 -0.77 9.08
N GLU A 21 10.79 -0.20 8.13
CA GLU A 21 10.16 1.12 8.34
C GLU A 21 8.95 1.07 9.28
N LEU A 22 8.21 -0.03 9.26
CA LEU A 22 7.03 -0.26 10.10
C LEU A 22 7.05 -1.68 10.63
N ASN A 23 6.40 -1.94 11.76
CA ASN A 23 6.09 -3.29 12.21
C ASN A 23 4.72 -3.75 11.67
N ASP A 24 4.32 -4.97 12.00
CA ASP A 24 3.10 -5.58 11.45
C ASP A 24 1.83 -4.87 11.96
N THR A 25 1.84 -4.38 13.20
CA THR A 25 0.72 -3.63 13.80
C THR A 25 0.57 -2.27 13.13
N GLU A 26 1.68 -1.56 12.93
CA GLU A 26 1.69 -0.27 12.24
C GLU A 26 1.26 -0.40 10.78
N SER A 27 1.65 -1.50 10.12
CA SER A 27 1.24 -1.78 8.73
C SER A 27 -0.25 -2.08 8.62
N PHE A 28 -0.81 -2.79 9.60
CA PHE A 28 -2.26 -2.99 9.71
C PHE A 28 -2.98 -1.66 9.92
N ALA A 29 -2.52 -0.84 10.87
CA ALA A 29 -3.09 0.49 11.12
C ALA A 29 -3.06 1.37 9.85
N LEU A 30 -1.92 1.40 9.15
CA LEU A 30 -1.77 2.15 7.91
C LEU A 30 -2.75 1.70 6.82
N SER A 31 -2.98 0.39 6.66
CA SER A 31 -3.95 -0.11 5.68
C SER A 31 -5.38 0.37 5.97
N ARG A 32 -5.75 0.42 7.25
CA ARG A 32 -7.06 0.91 7.72
C ARG A 32 -7.18 2.42 7.53
N ASP A 33 -6.14 3.18 7.85
CA ASP A 33 -6.14 4.64 7.73
C ASP A 33 -6.20 5.08 6.27
N LEU A 34 -5.46 4.41 5.39
CA LEU A 34 -5.55 4.65 3.95
C LEU A 34 -6.94 4.35 3.42
N ALA A 35 -7.55 3.22 3.79
CA ALA A 35 -8.91 2.87 3.37
C ALA A 35 -9.93 3.94 3.79
N LYS A 36 -9.85 4.43 5.04
CA LYS A 36 -10.72 5.52 5.53
C LYS A 36 -10.51 6.83 4.79
N LYS A 37 -9.25 7.19 4.52
CA LYS A 37 -8.93 8.42 3.79
C LYS A 37 -9.47 8.38 2.36
N ILE A 38 -9.32 7.24 1.70
CA ILE A 38 -9.89 6.98 0.37
C ILE A 38 -11.42 7.10 0.42
N GLU A 39 -12.07 6.48 1.40
CA GLU A 39 -13.53 6.56 1.58
C GLU A 39 -14.02 8.01 1.77
N GLN A 40 -13.25 8.86 2.44
CA GLN A 40 -13.59 10.26 2.68
C GLN A 40 -13.33 11.18 1.48
N GLU A 41 -12.26 10.95 0.72
CA GLU A 41 -11.84 11.81 -0.38
C GLU A 41 -12.50 11.46 -1.72
N LEU A 42 -12.99 10.23 -1.87
CA LEU A 42 -13.45 9.69 -3.16
C LEU A 42 -14.93 9.31 -3.11
N THR A 43 -15.76 10.05 -3.84
CA THR A 43 -17.18 9.73 -4.08
C THR A 43 -17.32 8.64 -5.14
N TYR A 44 -16.67 7.49 -4.93
CA TYR A 44 -16.72 6.37 -5.88
C TYR A 44 -17.69 5.30 -5.38
N PRO A 45 -18.73 4.93 -6.17
CA PRO A 45 -19.63 3.86 -5.79
C PRO A 45 -18.91 2.51 -5.91
N GLY A 46 -18.63 1.89 -4.76
CA GLY A 46 -18.04 0.55 -4.68
C GLY A 46 -16.94 0.44 -3.64
N GLN A 47 -16.50 -0.80 -3.39
CA GLN A 47 -15.38 -1.06 -2.48
C GLN A 47 -14.04 -0.93 -3.23
N ILE A 48 -13.09 -0.25 -2.60
CA ILE A 48 -11.71 -0.16 -3.05
C ILE A 48 -10.86 -1.03 -2.14
N LYS A 49 -10.13 -1.98 -2.73
CA LYS A 49 -9.25 -2.87 -1.97
C LYS A 49 -7.92 -2.17 -1.72
N VAL A 50 -7.54 -2.00 -0.45
CA VAL A 50 -6.23 -1.45 -0.05
C VAL A 50 -5.36 -2.59 0.46
N THR A 51 -4.18 -2.75 -0.12
CA THR A 51 -3.20 -3.77 0.27
C THR A 51 -1.90 -3.09 0.66
N VAL A 52 -1.42 -3.33 1.88
CA VAL A 52 -0.09 -2.91 2.33
C VAL A 52 0.83 -4.12 2.29
N ILE A 53 1.91 -4.01 1.54
CA ILE A 53 2.91 -5.07 1.35
C ILE A 53 4.23 -4.57 1.96
N ARG A 54 4.72 -5.31 2.96
CA ARG A 54 6.07 -5.15 3.45
C ARG A 54 6.98 -6.11 2.69
N GLU A 55 7.99 -5.57 2.01
CA GLU A 55 8.94 -6.38 1.27
C GLU A 55 10.39 -5.99 1.55
N SER A 56 11.26 -6.99 1.38
CA SER A 56 12.71 -6.81 1.31
C SER A 56 13.10 -7.07 -0.13
N ARG A 57 13.75 -6.09 -0.76
CA ARG A 57 14.15 -6.19 -2.16
C ARG A 57 15.67 -6.35 -2.23
N TYR A 58 16.11 -7.50 -2.72
CA TYR A 58 17.51 -7.78 -3.02
C TYR A 58 17.65 -7.87 -4.53
N ILE A 59 18.59 -7.12 -5.10
CA ILE A 59 18.80 -7.05 -6.55
C ILE A 59 20.28 -7.33 -6.80
N GLU A 60 20.55 -8.35 -7.62
CA GLU A 60 21.90 -8.74 -8.04
C GLU A 60 21.94 -8.80 -9.56
N PHE A 61 23.07 -8.43 -10.14
CA PHE A 61 23.28 -8.46 -11.59
C PHE A 61 24.40 -9.44 -11.92
N ALA A 62 24.10 -10.45 -12.72
CA ALA A 62 25.11 -11.29 -13.34
C ALA A 62 25.56 -10.68 -14.67
N LYS A 63 26.82 -10.91 -15.05
CA LYS A 63 27.35 -10.53 -16.36
C LYS A 63 27.36 -11.72 -17.30
#